data_AF-A0A2K5Y872-F1
#
_entry.id   AF-A0A2K5Y872-F1
#
_cell.length_a   1.000
_cell.length_b   1.000
_cell.length_c   1.000
_cell.angle_alpha   90.00
_cell.angle_beta   90.00
_cell.angle_gamma   90.00
#
_symmetry.space_group_name_H-M   'P 1'
#
loop_
_entity.id
_entity.type
_entity.pdbx_description
1 polymer ?
#
loop_
_entity_poly.entity_id
_entity_poly.type
_entity_poly.pdbx_seq_one_letter_code
_entity_poly.pdbx_strand_id
1 'polypeptide(L)'
;MCVTYHNGTGYCKCPEGFLGEYCQHRDPCEKNRCQNGGTCVAQAMLGKATCRCASGFTGEDCQYSTSHPCFVSRPCLNGGTCHMLSRDTYECTCQVGFTGKECQWTDACLSHPCANGSTCTTVANQFSCKCLTGFTGQKCETDVNECDIPGHCQHGGTCLNLPGSYQCQCPQGFTGQHCDSLYVPCAPSPCVNGGTCRQTGDFTFECNCLPETVRNKRNRALGKRQASLE
;
A
#
# COMPACT_ATOMS: atom_id res chain seq x y z
N MET A 1 -19.54 -4.51 56.04
CA MET A 1 -20.23 -5.10 57.21
C MET A 1 -21.67 -5.37 56.83
N CYS A 2 -22.14 -6.61 56.88
CA CYS A 2 -23.54 -6.92 56.55
C CYS A 2 -24.40 -6.87 57.81
N VAL A 3 -25.52 -6.16 57.72
CA VAL A 3 -26.48 -5.91 58.80
C VAL A 3 -27.74 -6.70 58.49
N THR A 4 -28.18 -7.52 59.43
CA THR A 4 -29.36 -8.40 59.30
C THR A 4 -30.49 -7.94 60.22
N TYR A 5 -31.72 -7.94 59.72
CA TYR A 5 -32.94 -7.62 60.45
C TYR A 5 -33.65 -8.88 60.95
N HIS A 6 -34.52 -8.73 61.95
CA HIS A 6 -35.25 -9.86 62.58
C HIS A 6 -36.21 -10.60 61.63
N ASN A 7 -36.62 -9.98 60.52
CA ASN A 7 -37.43 -10.59 59.47
C ASN A 7 -36.60 -11.41 58.45
N GLY A 8 -35.29 -11.57 58.67
CA GLY A 8 -34.39 -12.32 57.81
C GLY A 8 -33.84 -11.56 56.61
N THR A 9 -34.22 -10.30 56.39
CA THR A 9 -33.60 -9.46 55.35
C THR A 9 -32.31 -8.81 55.86
N GLY A 10 -31.40 -8.42 54.96
CA GLY A 10 -30.17 -7.75 55.35
C GLY A 10 -29.61 -6.90 54.21
N TYR A 11 -28.70 -5.99 54.56
CA TYR A 11 -27.96 -5.19 53.59
C TYR A 11 -26.48 -5.10 53.98
N CYS A 12 -25.60 -4.96 53.00
CA CYS A 12 -24.18 -4.76 53.27
C CYS A 12 -23.83 -3.27 53.23
N LYS A 13 -23.25 -2.77 54.34
CA LYS A 13 -22.52 -1.51 54.36
C LYS A 13 -21.15 -1.74 53.73
N CYS A 14 -20.90 -1.14 52.59
CA CYS A 14 -19.66 -1.35 51.86
C CYS A 14 -18.50 -0.53 52.42
N PRO A 15 -17.28 -1.09 52.43
CA PRO A 15 -16.06 -0.32 52.64
C PRO A 15 -15.92 0.80 51.60
N GLU A 16 -15.09 1.79 51.91
CA GLU A 16 -14.77 2.88 50.98
C GLU A 16 -14.25 2.30 49.65
N GLY A 17 -14.80 2.77 48.53
CA GLY A 17 -14.45 2.29 47.20
C GLY A 17 -15.16 1.03 46.71
N PHE A 18 -16.17 0.54 47.43
CA PHE A 18 -16.96 -0.63 47.02
C PHE A 18 -18.46 -0.34 47.01
N LEU A 19 -19.15 -0.91 46.03
CA LEU A 19 -20.57 -0.74 45.74
C LEU A 19 -21.25 -2.08 45.42
N GLY A 20 -22.58 -2.06 45.40
CA GLY A 20 -23.43 -3.22 45.12
C GLY A 20 -24.05 -3.82 46.37
N GLU A 21 -25.03 -4.69 46.18
CA GLU A 21 -25.79 -5.34 47.26
C GLU A 21 -24.89 -6.12 48.24
N TYR A 22 -23.81 -6.72 47.71
CA TYR A 22 -22.83 -7.51 48.45
C TYR A 22 -21.43 -6.88 48.46
N CYS A 23 -21.31 -5.60 48.10
CA CYS A 23 -20.03 -4.89 47.97
C CYS A 23 -19.06 -5.54 46.98
N GLN A 24 -19.60 -6.18 45.95
CA GLN A 24 -18.85 -6.93 44.95
C GLN A 24 -18.24 -6.06 43.84
N HIS A 25 -18.71 -4.82 43.68
CA HIS A 25 -18.23 -3.92 42.64
C HIS A 25 -17.26 -2.91 43.23
N ARG A 26 -16.12 -2.69 42.59
CA ARG A 26 -15.27 -1.52 42.88
C ARG A 26 -16.00 -0.27 42.39
N ASP A 27 -15.95 0.81 43.15
CA ASP A 27 -16.57 2.07 42.77
C ASP A 27 -15.94 2.58 41.46
N PRO A 28 -16.72 2.63 40.36
CA PRO A 28 -16.22 3.06 39.06
C PRO A 28 -15.93 4.57 39.00
N CYS A 29 -16.30 5.35 40.02
CA CYS A 29 -16.07 6.79 40.10
C CYS A 29 -14.79 7.21 40.85
N GLU A 30 -14.06 6.29 41.47
CA GLU A 30 -12.87 6.61 42.29
C GLU A 30 -11.68 7.21 41.53
N LYS A 31 -11.60 7.04 40.22
CA LYS A 31 -10.43 7.45 39.42
C LYS A 31 -10.81 8.49 38.37
N ASN A 32 -11.01 9.76 38.75
CA ASN A 32 -11.20 10.91 37.85
C ASN A 32 -11.80 10.55 36.47
N ARG A 33 -12.86 9.74 36.48
CA ARG A 33 -13.31 9.03 35.28
C ARG A 33 -13.85 10.04 34.29
N CYS A 34 -14.68 10.92 34.81
CA CYS A 34 -15.23 12.05 34.08
C CYS A 34 -14.21 13.19 34.06
N GLN A 35 -13.65 13.44 32.89
CA GLN A 35 -12.70 14.51 32.63
C GLN A 35 -13.40 15.87 32.58
N ASN A 36 -12.61 16.95 32.53
CA ASN A 36 -13.09 18.31 32.26
C ASN A 36 -14.25 18.79 33.15
N GLY A 37 -14.20 18.45 34.44
CA GLY A 37 -15.22 18.85 35.41
C GLY A 37 -16.54 18.08 35.30
N GLY A 38 -16.55 16.93 34.62
CA GLY A 38 -17.71 16.04 34.58
C GLY A 38 -18.02 15.44 35.96
N THR A 39 -19.31 15.27 36.26
CA THR A 39 -19.78 14.62 37.49
C THR A 39 -20.04 13.14 37.24
N CYS A 40 -19.37 12.27 37.99
CA CYS A 40 -19.54 10.82 37.90
C CYS A 40 -20.76 10.33 38.68
N VAL A 41 -21.59 9.49 38.06
CA VAL A 41 -22.76 8.87 38.69
C VAL A 41 -22.59 7.35 38.63
N ALA A 42 -22.35 6.74 39.80
CA ALA A 42 -22.20 5.29 39.90
C ALA A 42 -23.57 4.59 39.93
N GLN A 43 -23.74 3.61 39.05
CA GLN A 43 -24.83 2.63 39.08
C GLN A 43 -24.39 1.46 39.96
N ALA A 44 -24.56 1.60 41.28
CA ALA A 44 -24.00 0.70 42.29
C ALA A 44 -24.30 -0.78 42.06
N MET A 45 -25.50 -1.13 41.57
CA MET A 45 -25.90 -2.53 41.34
C MET A 45 -25.29 -3.16 40.09
N LEU A 46 -24.82 -2.35 39.13
CA LEU A 46 -24.22 -2.84 37.88
C LEU A 46 -22.69 -2.72 37.88
N GLY A 47 -22.11 -2.02 38.86
CA GLY A 47 -20.69 -1.68 38.87
C GLY A 47 -20.26 -0.79 37.69
N LYS A 48 -21.19 -0.01 37.12
CA LYS A 48 -20.95 0.90 36.00
C LYS A 48 -21.08 2.36 36.43
N ALA A 49 -20.49 3.26 35.67
CA ALA A 49 -20.63 4.71 35.87
C ALA A 49 -21.11 5.37 34.58
N THR A 50 -21.83 6.48 34.73
CA THR A 50 -22.10 7.44 33.65
C THR A 50 -21.57 8.81 34.05
N CYS A 51 -21.09 9.58 33.07
CA CYS A 51 -20.60 10.92 33.29
C CYS A 51 -21.63 11.97 32.86
N ARG A 52 -21.91 12.94 33.73
CA ARG A 52 -22.63 14.17 33.39
C ARG A 52 -21.62 15.25 33.07
N CYS A 53 -21.49 15.60 31.79
CA CYS A 53 -20.46 16.54 31.34
C CYS A 53 -20.80 17.99 31.69
N ALA A 54 -19.75 18.75 32.01
CA ALA A 54 -19.84 20.20 32.11
C ALA A 54 -20.13 20.82 30.73
N SER A 55 -20.68 22.04 30.73
CA SER A 55 -20.97 22.79 29.50
C SER A 55 -19.72 22.90 28.63
N GLY A 56 -19.85 22.56 27.34
CA GLY A 56 -18.72 22.58 26.41
C GLY A 56 -17.99 21.25 26.25
N PHE A 57 -18.39 20.19 26.95
CA PHE A 57 -17.75 18.87 26.87
C PHE A 57 -18.75 17.74 26.55
N THR A 58 -18.24 16.69 25.90
CA THR A 58 -19.00 15.51 25.46
C THR A 58 -18.10 14.27 25.43
N GLY A 59 -18.68 13.11 25.13
CA GLY A 59 -18.04 11.79 25.20
C GLY A 59 -18.40 11.03 26.48
N GLU A 60 -18.10 9.73 26.49
CA GLU A 60 -18.43 8.83 27.61
C GLU A 60 -17.81 9.28 28.94
N ASP A 61 -16.62 9.87 28.85
CA ASP A 61 -15.83 10.35 29.98
C ASP A 61 -15.67 11.87 29.94
N CYS A 62 -16.50 12.59 29.19
CA CYS A 62 -16.43 14.05 29.00
C CYS A 62 -15.07 14.54 28.48
N GLN A 63 -14.39 13.70 27.71
CA GLN A 63 -13.02 13.92 27.24
C GLN A 63 -12.94 14.88 26.05
N TYR A 64 -14.03 15.11 25.31
CA TYR A 64 -14.03 15.90 24.08
C TYR A 64 -14.67 17.25 24.27
N SER A 65 -14.05 18.30 23.71
CA SER A 65 -14.69 19.62 23.62
C SER A 65 -15.78 19.62 22.56
N THR A 66 -16.95 20.18 22.85
CA THR A 66 -18.02 20.39 21.86
C THR A 66 -17.65 21.44 20.82
N SER A 67 -16.56 22.19 21.02
CA SER A 67 -16.00 23.11 20.00
C SER A 67 -15.20 22.38 18.91
N HIS A 68 -14.92 21.09 19.06
CA HIS A 68 -14.12 20.34 18.09
C HIS A 68 -14.82 20.28 16.71
N PRO A 69 -14.09 20.36 15.59
CA PRO A 69 -14.67 20.34 14.24
C PRO A 69 -15.68 19.22 13.98
N CYS A 70 -15.40 17.98 14.42
CA CYS A 70 -16.33 16.85 14.29
C CYS A 70 -17.74 17.10 14.83
N PHE A 71 -17.92 17.97 15.83
CA PHE A 71 -19.23 18.28 16.41
C PHE A 71 -19.84 19.56 15.83
N VAL A 72 -19.02 20.58 15.57
CA VAL A 72 -19.49 21.89 15.11
C VAL A 72 -19.75 21.90 13.61
N SER A 73 -18.74 21.55 12.80
CA SER A 73 -18.84 21.60 11.35
C SER A 73 -19.34 20.29 10.74
N ARG A 74 -19.20 19.18 11.47
CA ARG A 74 -19.53 17.82 11.00
C ARG A 74 -18.92 17.57 9.60
N PRO A 75 -17.58 17.64 9.48
CA PRO A 75 -16.90 17.86 8.22
C PRO A 75 -16.97 16.64 7.29
N CYS A 76 -17.15 15.42 7.81
CA CYS A 76 -17.22 14.22 7.00
C CYS A 76 -18.59 14.10 6.33
N LEU A 77 -18.63 14.32 5.02
CA LEU A 77 -19.82 14.27 4.17
C LEU A 77 -20.19 12.83 3.81
N ASN A 78 -21.35 12.68 3.15
CA ASN A 78 -21.82 11.40 2.58
C ASN A 78 -21.82 10.22 3.56
N GLY A 79 -22.14 10.48 4.84
CA GLY A 79 -22.19 9.46 5.88
C GLY A 79 -20.82 8.99 6.37
N GLY A 80 -19.75 9.74 6.07
CA GLY A 80 -18.41 9.50 6.60
C GLY A 80 -18.36 9.60 8.13
N THR A 81 -17.48 8.80 8.74
CA THR A 81 -17.26 8.81 10.19
C THR A 81 -16.11 9.74 10.53
N CYS A 82 -16.32 10.67 11.48
CA CYS A 82 -15.31 11.62 11.93
C CYS A 82 -14.53 11.05 13.12
N HIS A 83 -13.22 10.87 12.93
CA HIS A 83 -12.29 10.45 13.96
C HIS A 83 -11.51 11.66 14.47
N MET A 84 -11.55 11.88 15.79
CA MET A 84 -10.82 12.97 16.42
C MET A 84 -9.37 12.54 16.64
N LEU A 85 -8.42 13.30 16.09
CA LEU A 85 -6.98 13.04 16.24
C LEU A 85 -6.35 13.94 17.32
N SER A 86 -6.81 15.19 17.46
CA SER A 86 -6.36 16.12 18.50
C SER A 86 -7.45 17.14 18.86
N ARG A 87 -7.10 18.30 19.44
CA ARG A 87 -8.05 19.36 19.82
C ARG A 87 -8.74 20.00 18.60
N ASP A 88 -8.03 20.10 17.47
CA ASP A 88 -8.53 20.79 16.27
C ASP A 88 -8.32 19.97 14.98
N THR A 89 -7.76 18.76 15.09
CA THR A 89 -7.51 17.90 13.92
C THR A 89 -8.38 16.65 13.95
N TYR A 90 -8.80 16.25 12.75
CA TYR A 90 -9.68 15.11 12.54
C TYR A 90 -9.29 14.37 11.27
N GLU A 91 -9.78 13.14 11.16
CA GLU A 91 -9.71 12.31 9.97
C GLU A 91 -11.10 11.76 9.66
N CYS A 92 -11.47 11.71 8.39
CA CYS A 92 -12.72 11.12 7.96
C CYS A 92 -12.48 9.73 7.39
N THR A 93 -13.21 8.75 7.90
CA THR A 93 -13.34 7.45 7.23
C THR A 93 -14.57 7.47 6.34
N CYS A 94 -14.35 7.34 5.04
CA CYS A 94 -15.40 7.43 4.03
C CYS A 94 -16.17 6.12 3.89
N GLN A 95 -17.46 6.24 3.57
CA GLN A 95 -18.27 5.12 3.14
C GLN A 95 -17.81 4.62 1.78
N VAL A 96 -18.16 3.37 1.45
CA VAL A 96 -17.85 2.78 0.14
C VAL A 96 -18.44 3.65 -0.97
N GLY A 97 -17.60 3.97 -1.97
CA GLY A 97 -17.96 4.81 -3.10
C GLY A 97 -17.78 6.31 -2.89
N PHE A 98 -17.22 6.73 -1.75
CA PHE A 98 -16.81 8.10 -1.51
C PHE A 98 -15.33 8.21 -1.14
N THR A 99 -14.74 9.35 -1.47
CA THR A 99 -13.31 9.63 -1.26
C THR A 99 -13.07 11.13 -1.08
N GLY A 100 -11.81 11.50 -0.84
CA GLY A 100 -11.40 12.85 -0.46
C GLY A 100 -11.33 13.05 1.05
N LYS A 101 -10.69 14.13 1.47
CA LYS A 101 -10.41 14.43 2.90
C LYS A 101 -11.68 14.51 3.76
N GLU A 102 -12.77 14.99 3.17
CA GLU A 102 -14.06 15.19 3.82
C GLU A 102 -15.11 14.22 3.26
N CYS A 103 -14.70 13.18 2.54
CA CYS A 103 -15.59 12.24 1.84
C CYS A 103 -16.54 12.94 0.86
N GLN A 104 -16.11 14.07 0.32
CA GLN A 104 -16.93 14.97 -0.49
C GLN A 104 -17.09 14.51 -1.94
N TRP A 105 -16.23 13.60 -2.40
CA TRP A 105 -16.23 13.14 -3.79
C TRP A 105 -16.79 11.74 -3.91
N THR A 106 -17.61 11.50 -4.93
CA THR A 106 -17.93 10.15 -5.39
C THR A 106 -16.69 9.55 -6.03
N ASP A 107 -16.35 8.32 -5.65
CA ASP A 107 -15.14 7.66 -6.13
C ASP A 107 -15.30 7.20 -7.60
N ALA A 108 -14.74 8.01 -8.51
CA ALA A 108 -14.73 7.74 -9.93
C ALA A 108 -13.85 6.54 -10.31
N CYS A 109 -12.92 6.14 -9.44
CA CYS A 109 -12.00 5.02 -9.68
C CYS A 109 -12.64 3.65 -9.49
N LEU A 110 -13.84 3.56 -8.90
CA LEU A 110 -14.57 2.29 -8.76
C LEU A 110 -14.84 1.59 -10.09
N SER A 111 -14.92 2.35 -11.19
CA SER A 111 -15.11 1.81 -12.53
C SER A 111 -13.81 1.27 -13.17
N HIS A 112 -12.68 1.34 -12.46
CA HIS A 112 -11.34 1.01 -12.96
C HIS A 112 -11.03 1.66 -14.32
N PRO A 113 -11.07 3.00 -14.42
CA PRO A 113 -10.96 3.68 -15.72
C PRO A 113 -9.55 3.67 -16.31
N CYS A 114 -8.51 3.43 -15.50
CA CYS A 114 -7.11 3.48 -15.94
C CYS A 114 -6.62 2.12 -16.44
N ALA A 115 -5.98 2.11 -17.60
CA ALA A 115 -5.40 0.94 -18.26
C ALA A 115 -3.94 0.68 -17.85
N ASN A 116 -3.41 -0.45 -18.33
CA ASN A 116 -1.98 -0.82 -18.25
C ASN A 116 -1.39 -0.77 -16.82
N GLY A 117 -2.20 -1.12 -15.81
CA GLY A 117 -1.76 -1.15 -14.41
C GLY A 117 -1.51 0.24 -13.79
N SER A 118 -1.99 1.31 -14.44
CA SER A 118 -1.79 2.68 -14.01
C SER A 118 -2.56 3.02 -12.72
N THR A 119 -2.06 3.99 -11.95
CA THR A 119 -2.69 4.38 -10.68
C THR A 119 -3.87 5.32 -10.92
N CYS A 120 -5.04 4.99 -10.37
CA CYS A 120 -6.21 5.85 -10.41
C CYS A 120 -6.34 6.68 -9.13
N THR A 121 -6.64 7.97 -9.28
CA THR A 121 -7.03 8.84 -8.17
C THR A 121 -8.30 9.60 -8.53
N THR A 122 -9.17 9.84 -7.55
CA THR A 122 -10.35 10.69 -7.74
C THR A 122 -10.05 12.11 -7.27
N VAL A 123 -10.30 13.09 -8.13
CA VAL A 123 -10.16 14.52 -7.84
C VAL A 123 -11.42 15.23 -8.34
N ALA A 124 -12.11 15.95 -7.46
CA ALA A 124 -13.32 16.72 -7.82
C ALA A 124 -14.38 15.90 -8.58
N ASN A 125 -14.69 14.69 -8.11
CA ASN A 125 -15.61 13.73 -8.75
C ASN A 125 -15.18 13.20 -10.12
N GLN A 126 -13.94 13.44 -10.53
CA GLN A 126 -13.39 12.92 -11.79
C GLN A 126 -12.23 11.97 -11.49
N PHE A 127 -12.03 10.99 -12.37
CA PHE A 127 -10.85 10.15 -12.31
C PHE A 127 -9.66 10.88 -12.92
N SER A 128 -8.47 10.64 -12.37
CA SER A 128 -7.19 11.04 -12.91
C SER A 128 -6.26 9.84 -12.87
N CYS A 129 -5.77 9.45 -14.05
CA CYS A 129 -4.86 8.32 -14.21
C CYS A 129 -3.42 8.84 -14.22
N LYS A 130 -2.59 8.30 -13.34
CA LYS A 130 -1.14 8.46 -13.40
C LYS A 130 -0.55 7.30 -14.18
N CYS A 131 -0.18 7.57 -15.42
CA CYS A 131 0.36 6.57 -16.33
C CYS A 131 1.73 6.07 -15.87
N LEU A 132 1.97 4.77 -16.07
CA LEU A 132 3.32 4.22 -16.00
C LEU A 132 4.16 4.74 -17.17
N THR A 133 5.49 4.70 -17.01
CA THR A 133 6.42 4.99 -18.10
C THR A 133 6.11 4.11 -19.32
N GLY A 134 6.15 4.69 -20.52
CA GLY A 134 5.80 4.00 -21.77
C GLY A 134 4.31 4.06 -22.13
N PHE A 135 3.45 4.65 -21.29
CA PHE A 135 2.02 4.83 -21.60
C PHE A 135 1.57 6.28 -21.50
N THR A 136 0.56 6.63 -22.28
CA THR A 136 -0.04 7.96 -22.37
C THR A 136 -1.54 7.87 -22.65
N GLY A 137 -2.21 9.03 -22.73
CA GLY A 137 -3.66 9.14 -22.86
C GLY A 137 -4.37 9.41 -21.52
N GLN A 138 -5.64 9.79 -21.57
CA GLN A 138 -6.40 10.14 -20.36
C GLN A 138 -6.59 8.92 -19.43
N LYS A 139 -6.67 7.73 -20.02
CA LYS A 139 -6.81 6.45 -19.31
C LYS A 139 -5.53 5.64 -19.35
N CYS A 140 -4.41 6.20 -19.82
CA CYS A 140 -3.14 5.49 -19.99
C CYS A 140 -3.27 4.27 -20.93
N GLU A 141 -4.16 4.37 -21.90
CA GLU A 141 -4.51 3.31 -22.85
C GLU A 141 -3.58 3.25 -24.06
N THR A 142 -2.87 4.34 -24.32
CA THR A 142 -2.04 4.51 -25.51
C THR A 142 -0.60 4.19 -25.18
N ASP A 143 -0.02 3.29 -25.96
CA ASP A 143 1.40 3.00 -25.94
C ASP A 143 2.21 4.19 -26.47
N VAL A 144 3.29 4.56 -25.79
CA VAL A 144 4.23 5.58 -26.27
C VAL A 144 5.20 4.90 -27.21
N ASN A 145 5.25 5.35 -28.46
CA ASN A 145 6.23 4.85 -29.39
C ASN A 145 7.58 5.54 -29.18
N GLU A 146 8.50 4.93 -28.44
CA GLU A 146 9.83 5.54 -28.20
C GLU A 146 10.66 5.66 -29.48
N CYS A 147 10.35 4.88 -30.52
CA CYS A 147 11.05 4.92 -31.81
C CYS A 147 10.72 6.16 -32.64
N ASP A 148 9.68 6.93 -32.30
CA ASP A 148 9.41 8.22 -32.93
C ASP A 148 10.45 9.29 -32.52
N ILE A 149 11.17 9.05 -31.42
CA ILE A 149 12.26 9.90 -30.96
C ILE A 149 13.60 9.30 -31.42
N PRO A 150 14.34 10.00 -32.30
CA PRO A 150 15.62 9.49 -32.78
C PRO A 150 16.68 9.43 -31.67
N GLY A 151 17.62 8.48 -31.81
CA GLY A 151 18.80 8.37 -30.92
C GLY A 151 18.70 7.32 -29.81
N HIS A 152 17.59 6.58 -29.69
CA HIS A 152 17.46 5.48 -28.74
C HIS A 152 18.40 4.30 -29.03
N CYS A 153 18.63 4.00 -30.32
CA CYS A 153 19.52 2.94 -30.78
C CYS A 153 20.74 3.54 -31.47
N GLN A 154 21.93 3.18 -30.98
CA GLN A 154 23.22 3.67 -31.45
C GLN A 154 23.77 2.81 -32.60
N HIS A 155 24.81 3.32 -33.27
CA HIS A 155 25.59 2.61 -34.29
C HIS A 155 24.77 2.01 -35.45
N GLY A 156 23.61 2.60 -35.77
CA GLY A 156 22.73 2.13 -36.84
C GLY A 156 21.79 0.99 -36.43
N GLY A 157 21.58 0.79 -35.13
CA GLY A 157 20.56 -0.14 -34.62
C GLY A 157 19.15 0.24 -35.04
N THR A 158 18.31 -0.77 -35.27
CA THR A 158 16.89 -0.57 -35.62
C THR A 158 16.06 -0.55 -34.34
N CYS A 159 15.27 0.50 -34.15
CA CYS A 159 14.35 0.60 -33.01
C CYS A 159 13.07 -0.18 -33.29
N LEU A 160 12.64 -0.98 -32.32
CA LEU A 160 11.39 -1.73 -32.32
C LEU A 160 10.55 -1.27 -31.14
N ASN A 161 9.36 -0.76 -31.44
CA ASN A 161 8.40 -0.35 -30.41
C ASN A 161 7.72 -1.56 -29.78
N LEU A 162 7.56 -1.55 -28.46
CA LEU A 162 6.91 -2.60 -27.69
C LEU A 162 5.89 -1.99 -26.71
N PRO A 163 4.86 -2.74 -26.26
CA PRO A 163 3.94 -2.20 -25.27
C PRO A 163 4.64 -1.77 -23.97
N GLY A 164 4.66 -0.46 -23.71
CA GLY A 164 5.25 0.19 -22.55
C GLY A 164 6.78 0.32 -22.60
N SER A 165 7.43 0.01 -23.72
CA SER A 165 8.89 0.07 -23.86
C SER A 165 9.36 -0.03 -25.31
N TYR A 166 10.67 -0.14 -25.51
CA TYR A 166 11.24 -0.40 -26.83
C TYR A 166 12.44 -1.34 -26.71
N GLN A 167 12.83 -1.88 -27.85
CA GLN A 167 14.02 -2.71 -27.99
C GLN A 167 14.84 -2.25 -29.19
N CYS A 168 16.16 -2.23 -29.04
CA CYS A 168 17.07 -2.01 -30.16
C CYS A 168 17.55 -3.33 -30.73
N GLN A 169 17.32 -3.54 -32.01
CA GLN A 169 17.96 -4.60 -32.78
C GLN A 169 19.34 -4.13 -33.23
N CYS A 170 20.38 -4.67 -32.59
CA CYS A 170 21.74 -4.22 -32.81
C CYS A 170 22.36 -4.79 -34.09
N PRO A 171 23.13 -3.99 -34.84
CA PRO A 171 23.92 -4.49 -35.95
C PRO A 171 25.01 -5.45 -35.46
N GLN A 172 25.54 -6.25 -36.37
CA GLN A 172 26.63 -7.16 -36.05
C GLN A 172 27.83 -6.39 -35.46
N GLY A 173 28.34 -6.88 -34.34
CA GLY A 173 29.45 -6.24 -33.62
C GLY A 173 29.05 -5.28 -32.52
N PHE A 174 27.74 -5.04 -32.31
CA PHE A 174 27.23 -4.21 -31.22
C PHE A 174 26.25 -4.98 -30.33
N THR A 175 26.14 -4.56 -29.08
CA THR A 175 25.28 -5.15 -28.04
C THR A 175 24.88 -4.07 -27.01
N GLY A 176 24.13 -4.46 -25.99
CA GLY A 176 23.53 -3.55 -25.01
C GLY A 176 22.12 -3.10 -25.40
N GLN A 177 21.38 -2.55 -24.44
CA GLN A 177 19.99 -2.11 -24.65
C GLN A 177 19.87 -1.05 -25.75
N HIS A 178 20.91 -0.24 -25.92
CA HIS A 178 20.97 0.86 -26.89
C HIS A 178 21.96 0.60 -28.02
N CYS A 179 22.50 -0.62 -28.17
CA CYS A 179 23.56 -0.92 -29.13
C CYS A 179 24.81 -0.05 -28.98
N ASP A 180 25.10 0.39 -27.76
CA ASP A 180 26.18 1.29 -27.38
C ASP A 180 27.48 0.55 -27.04
N SER A 181 27.40 -0.76 -26.81
CA SER A 181 28.53 -1.60 -26.43
C SER A 181 29.06 -2.41 -27.61
N LEU A 182 30.37 -2.58 -27.72
CA LEU A 182 30.97 -3.48 -28.69
C LEU A 182 30.78 -4.94 -28.26
N TYR A 183 30.42 -5.79 -29.19
CA TYR A 183 30.31 -7.23 -28.95
C TYR A 183 31.71 -7.86 -28.88
N VAL A 184 32.00 -8.55 -27.76
CA VAL A 184 33.24 -9.30 -27.56
C VAL A 184 32.91 -10.78 -27.37
N PRO A 185 33.26 -11.68 -28.31
CA PRO A 185 32.76 -13.06 -28.35
C PRO A 185 33.02 -13.91 -27.10
N CYS A 186 34.04 -13.61 -26.30
CA CYS A 186 34.40 -14.34 -25.08
C CYS A 186 34.33 -13.50 -23.79
N ALA A 187 33.69 -12.31 -23.83
CA ALA A 187 33.57 -11.44 -22.66
C ALA A 187 32.16 -10.83 -22.56
N PRO A 188 31.28 -11.36 -21.67
CA PRO A 188 31.48 -12.52 -20.82
C PRO A 188 31.52 -13.84 -21.62
N SER A 189 32.08 -14.91 -21.04
CA SER A 189 32.17 -16.21 -21.73
C SER A 189 30.76 -16.75 -22.03
N PRO A 190 30.38 -16.95 -23.29
CA PRO A 190 29.09 -17.55 -23.66
C PRO A 190 29.05 -19.06 -23.40
N CYS A 191 30.20 -19.65 -23.05
CA CYS A 191 30.32 -21.08 -22.80
C CYS A 191 29.77 -21.43 -21.42
N VAL A 192 28.81 -22.34 -21.40
CA VAL A 192 28.20 -22.85 -20.16
C VAL A 192 28.99 -24.02 -19.59
N ASN A 193 28.67 -24.45 -18.36
CA ASN A 193 29.25 -25.62 -17.68
C ASN A 193 30.79 -25.60 -17.55
N GLY A 194 31.38 -24.41 -17.41
CA GLY A 194 32.83 -24.27 -17.28
C GLY A 194 33.61 -24.52 -18.57
N GLY A 195 32.95 -24.54 -19.73
CA GLY A 195 33.63 -24.60 -21.03
C GLY A 195 34.56 -23.40 -21.24
N THR A 196 35.70 -23.63 -21.89
CA THR A 196 36.67 -22.58 -22.23
C THR A 196 36.29 -21.93 -23.56
N CYS A 197 36.07 -20.61 -23.56
CA CYS A 197 35.78 -19.87 -24.79
C CYS A 197 37.06 -19.57 -25.56
N ARG A 198 36.99 -19.73 -26.88
CA ARG A 198 38.03 -19.30 -27.82
C ARG A 198 37.39 -18.47 -28.92
N GLN A 199 37.84 -17.23 -29.07
CA GLN A 199 37.43 -16.39 -30.20
C GLN A 199 38.02 -16.95 -31.51
N THR A 200 37.19 -17.09 -32.54
CA THR A 200 37.57 -17.66 -33.84
C THR A 200 37.49 -16.65 -34.99
N GLY A 201 36.95 -15.46 -34.75
CA GLY A 201 36.85 -14.34 -35.69
C GLY A 201 36.32 -13.09 -35.01
N ASP A 202 36.09 -12.02 -35.78
CA ASP A 202 35.69 -10.71 -35.24
C ASP A 202 34.44 -10.79 -34.34
N PHE A 203 33.47 -11.62 -34.74
CA PHE A 203 32.21 -11.83 -34.02
C PHE A 203 31.87 -13.30 -33.77
N THR A 204 32.85 -14.20 -33.91
CA THR A 204 32.62 -15.65 -33.78
C THR A 204 33.48 -16.24 -32.67
N PHE A 205 32.94 -17.27 -32.00
CA PHE A 205 33.63 -18.00 -30.95
C PHE A 205 33.33 -19.50 -31.06
N GLU A 206 34.15 -20.28 -30.37
CA GLU A 206 34.00 -21.71 -30.17
C GLU A 206 34.14 -22.03 -28.69
N CYS A 207 33.30 -22.94 -28.20
CA CYS A 207 33.37 -23.43 -26.82
C CYS A 207 34.05 -24.79 -26.77
N ASN A 208 35.19 -24.84 -26.08
CA ASN A 208 35.87 -26.09 -25.79
C ASN A 208 35.34 -26.64 -24.46
N CYS A 209 34.65 -27.77 -24.54
CA CYS A 209 34.20 -28.47 -23.34
C CYS A 209 35.41 -28.95 -22.53
N LEU A 210 35.28 -28.92 -21.21
CA LEU A 210 36.20 -29.66 -20.35
C LEU A 210 36.18 -31.14 -20.79
N PRO A 211 37.32 -31.84 -20.76
CA PRO A 211 37.34 -33.26 -21.02
C PRO A 211 36.38 -33.94 -20.05
N GLU A 212 35.25 -34.41 -20.58
CA GLU A 212 34.29 -35.25 -19.87
C GLU A 212 35.09 -36.37 -19.21
N THR A 213 35.02 -36.48 -17.87
CA THR A 213 35.47 -37.68 -17.19
C THR A 213 34.57 -38.83 -17.66
N VAL A 214 35.01 -39.48 -18.75
CA VAL A 214 34.51 -40.74 -19.33
C VAL A 214 33.08 -41.08 -18.89
N ARG A 215 32.07 -40.43 -19.46
CA ARG A 215 30.76 -41.06 -19.67
C ARG A 215 30.02 -40.39 -20.81
N ASN A 216 29.97 -41.14 -21.91
CA ASN A 216 29.11 -40.98 -23.08
C ASN A 216 29.62 -40.07 -24.21
N LYS A 217 30.53 -40.63 -25.02
CA LYS A 217 30.76 -40.23 -26.41
C LYS A 217 29.47 -40.40 -27.22
N ARG A 218 28.57 -39.40 -27.20
CA ARG A 218 27.51 -39.19 -28.20
C ARG A 218 26.89 -37.81 -27.95
N ASN A 219 27.58 -36.76 -28.35
CA ASN A 219 26.95 -35.60 -29.00
C ASN A 219 28.06 -34.77 -29.65
N ARG A 220 28.23 -35.03 -30.96
CA ARG A 220 28.93 -34.12 -31.86
C ARG A 220 28.38 -32.70 -31.67
N ALA A 221 29.28 -31.75 -31.65
CA ALA A 221 29.02 -30.33 -31.78
C ALA A 221 27.89 -30.05 -32.79
N LEU A 222 26.73 -29.66 -32.29
CA LEU A 222 25.73 -28.90 -33.03
C LEU A 222 25.77 -27.49 -32.48
N GLY A 223 26.81 -26.77 -32.92
CA GLY A 223 27.03 -25.37 -32.62
C GLY A 223 27.18 -24.52 -33.88
N LYS A 224 26.59 -24.92 -35.02
CA LYS A 224 26.23 -23.95 -36.07
C LYS A 224 24.93 -23.28 -35.65
N ARG A 225 24.99 -22.36 -34.69
CA ARG A 225 23.97 -21.33 -34.60
C ARG A 225 24.52 -20.14 -35.39
N GLN A 226 24.04 -19.97 -36.62
CA GLN A 226 23.90 -18.62 -37.15
C GLN A 226 23.17 -17.83 -36.07
N ALA A 227 23.68 -16.65 -35.74
CA ALA A 227 22.97 -15.69 -34.93
C ALA A 227 21.70 -15.26 -35.69
N SER A 228 20.66 -16.09 -35.65
CA SER A 228 19.29 -15.67 -35.86
C SER A 228 18.84 -15.14 -34.49
N LEU A 229 18.92 -13.82 -34.35
CA LEU A 229 18.33 -13.08 -33.25
C LEU A 229 16.83 -12.95 -33.56
N GLU A 230 16.00 -13.70 -32.82
CA GLU A 230 14.60 -13.33 -32.57
C GLU A 230 14.55 -12.17 -31.58
#